data_AF-A0AAV9XFA6-F1
#
_entry.id   AF-A0AAV9XFA6-F1
#
_cell.length_a   1.000
_cell.length_b   1.000
_cell.length_c   1.000
_cell.angle_alpha   90.00
_cell.angle_beta   90.00
_cell.angle_gamma   90.00
#
_symmetry.space_group_name_H-M   'P 1'
#
loop_
_entity.id
_entity.type
_entity.pdbx_description
1 polymer ?
#
loop_
_entity_poly.entity_id
_entity_poly.type
_entity_poly.pdbx_seq_one_letter_code
_entity_poly.pdbx_strand_id
1 'polypeptide(L)'
;MEVKEGDYKIINFKTSESALDLSGTDGKTISGWSHTDGDNQKWHITLNSTADAHHIRNAASGKYLAFNGEVRDGFGNTLIVVDEPVDWWLVAAEDGAPHDPNAPIRIMVPRMPFCLDLTDNGDPKPGTRVEVWGKCDLDSQKWLLQHTHVAETKKVPWYKRGHHHHHRKESRECSRERSKERSRERNPRE
;
A
#
# COMPACT_ATOMS: atom_id res chain seq x y z
N MET A 1 11.67 -3.20 -9.89
CA MET A 1 10.51 -2.38 -9.44
C MET A 1 11.05 -1.14 -8.73
N GLU A 2 10.47 0.03 -8.94
CA GLU A 2 10.85 1.25 -8.18
C GLU A 2 9.70 1.58 -7.22
N VAL A 3 9.96 1.54 -5.92
CA VAL A 3 9.01 1.99 -4.90
C VAL A 3 9.22 3.48 -4.71
N LYS A 4 8.17 4.27 -4.95
CA LYS A 4 8.22 5.72 -4.75
C LYS A 4 8.27 6.04 -3.27
N GLU A 5 8.87 7.17 -2.93
CA GLU A 5 8.77 7.68 -1.58
C GLU A 5 7.33 8.12 -1.28
N GLY A 6 6.87 7.86 -0.06
CA GLY A 6 5.53 8.26 0.36
C GLY A 6 4.97 7.47 1.53
N ASP A 7 3.73 7.79 1.87
CA ASP A 7 2.98 7.12 2.93
C ASP A 7 2.14 5.97 2.35
N TYR A 8 2.25 4.81 3.00
CA TYR A 8 1.63 3.57 2.56
C TYR A 8 0.93 2.85 3.72
N LYS A 9 -0.14 2.14 3.40
CA LYS A 9 -0.52 0.93 4.14
C LYS A 9 0.21 -0.24 3.50
N ILE A 10 0.76 -1.11 4.34
CA ILE A 10 1.45 -2.34 3.91
C ILE A 10 0.50 -3.49 4.23
N ILE A 11 -0.18 -4.03 3.21
CA ILE A 11 -1.27 -4.99 3.36
C ILE A 11 -0.78 -6.37 2.96
N ASN A 12 -1.04 -7.39 3.77
CA ASN A 12 -0.67 -8.75 3.45
C ASN A 12 -1.45 -9.25 2.22
N PHE A 13 -0.75 -9.76 1.22
CA PHE A 13 -1.34 -10.16 -0.05
C PHE A 13 -2.31 -11.34 0.10
N LYS A 14 -1.97 -12.33 0.95
CA LYS A 14 -2.79 -13.52 1.14
C LYS A 14 -4.15 -13.21 1.74
N THR A 15 -4.18 -12.36 2.77
CA THR A 15 -5.42 -12.09 3.51
C THR A 15 -6.19 -10.92 2.93
N SER A 16 -5.52 -9.96 2.29
CA SER A 16 -6.07 -8.67 1.82
C SER A 16 -6.69 -7.77 2.91
N GLU A 17 -6.88 -8.29 4.13
CA GLU A 17 -7.51 -7.60 5.27
C GLU A 17 -6.51 -7.22 6.37
N SER A 18 -5.37 -7.91 6.46
CA SER A 18 -4.36 -7.63 7.49
C SER A 18 -3.33 -6.63 7.00
N ALA A 19 -3.18 -5.51 7.70
CA ALA A 19 -2.10 -4.56 7.52
C ALA A 19 -1.00 -4.73 8.56
N LEU A 20 0.22 -4.29 8.22
CA LEU A 20 1.31 -4.10 9.15
C LEU A 20 0.93 -3.01 10.16
N ASP A 21 0.74 -3.39 11.41
CA ASP A 21 0.21 -2.55 12.48
C ASP A 21 1.21 -2.39 13.61
N LEU A 22 1.50 -1.14 13.99
CA LEU A 22 2.16 -0.83 15.25
C LEU A 22 1.14 -0.89 16.40
N SER A 23 1.36 -1.80 17.34
CA SER A 23 0.51 -1.98 18.51
C SER A 23 0.33 -0.66 19.28
N GLY A 24 -0.91 -0.17 19.32
CA GLY A 24 -1.29 0.97 20.16
C GLY A 24 -1.24 0.67 21.66
N THR A 25 -1.08 -0.60 22.06
CA THR A 25 -1.05 -1.01 23.47
C THR A 25 0.34 -0.82 24.07
N ASP A 26 1.39 -1.22 23.37
CA ASP A 26 2.78 -1.15 23.86
C ASP A 26 3.67 -0.14 23.10
N GLY A 27 3.18 0.40 21.98
CA GLY A 27 3.90 1.37 21.15
C GLY A 27 5.19 0.81 20.54
N LYS A 28 5.35 -0.52 20.49
CA LYS A 28 6.61 -1.17 20.12
C LYS A 28 6.43 -2.35 19.17
N THR A 29 5.46 -3.23 19.43
CA THR A 29 5.33 -4.51 18.73
C THR A 29 4.60 -4.33 17.41
N ILE A 30 5.03 -5.06 16.38
CA ILE A 30 4.38 -5.09 15.07
C ILE A 30 3.62 -6.40 14.87
N SER A 31 2.39 -6.30 14.37
CA SER A 31 1.51 -7.44 14.10
C SER A 31 0.66 -7.22 12.85
N GLY A 32 0.03 -8.27 12.36
CA GLY A 32 -1.07 -8.19 11.40
C GLY A 32 -2.33 -7.78 12.13
N TRP A 33 -3.00 -6.75 11.64
CA TRP A 33 -4.28 -6.30 12.19
C TRP A 33 -5.23 -5.87 11.08
N SER A 34 -6.55 -5.94 11.33
CA SER A 34 -7.54 -5.42 10.39
C SER A 34 -7.24 -3.96 10.05
N HIS A 35 -7.10 -3.68 8.76
CA HIS A 35 -6.69 -2.36 8.31
C HIS A 35 -7.79 -1.30 8.50
N THR A 36 -7.39 -0.14 9.02
CA THR A 36 -8.19 1.07 9.25
C THR A 36 -7.39 2.28 8.72
N ASP A 37 -7.84 3.51 8.98
CA ASP A 37 -7.09 4.73 8.62
C ASP A 37 -6.21 5.28 9.77
N GLY A 38 -5.98 4.48 10.82
CA GLY A 38 -5.13 4.83 11.95
C GLY A 38 -3.67 5.07 11.57
N ASP A 39 -3.02 6.05 12.20
CA ASP A 39 -1.62 6.40 11.92
C ASP A 39 -0.63 5.28 12.31
N ASN A 40 -1.05 4.38 13.20
CA ASN A 40 -0.27 3.22 13.60
C ASN A 40 -0.15 2.16 12.48
N GLN A 41 -0.94 2.29 11.40
CA GLN A 41 -0.89 1.45 10.20
C GLN A 41 -0.40 2.19 8.95
N LYS A 42 0.12 3.42 9.12
CA LYS A 42 0.72 4.22 8.05
C LYS A 42 2.23 4.19 8.16
N TRP A 43 2.87 3.94 7.04
CA TRP A 43 4.31 3.74 6.94
C TRP A 43 4.88 4.66 5.87
N HIS A 44 5.73 5.57 6.30
CA HIS A 44 6.49 6.45 5.44
C HIS A 44 7.72 5.72 4.92
N ILE A 45 7.78 5.48 3.60
CA ILE A 45 8.87 4.78 2.93
C ILE A 45 9.75 5.81 2.22
N THR A 46 11.05 5.76 2.47
CA THR A 46 12.07 6.63 1.83
C THR A 46 13.25 5.81 1.31
N LEU A 47 13.89 6.26 0.24
CA LEU A 47 15.05 5.59 -0.34
C LEU A 47 16.34 5.99 0.41
N ASN A 48 17.09 4.99 0.87
CA ASN A 48 18.49 5.12 1.24
C ASN A 48 19.36 4.80 0.02
N SER A 49 19.68 5.83 -0.78
CA SER A 49 20.43 5.67 -2.02
C SER A 49 21.86 5.15 -1.85
N THR A 50 22.45 5.32 -0.65
CA THR A 50 23.81 4.83 -0.37
C THR A 50 23.87 3.32 -0.16
N ALA A 51 22.79 2.73 0.36
CA ALA A 51 22.70 1.31 0.65
C ALA A 51 21.87 0.52 -0.38
N ASP A 52 21.26 1.22 -1.35
CA ASP A 52 20.25 0.67 -2.26
C ASP A 52 19.14 -0.07 -1.49
N ALA A 53 18.60 0.63 -0.48
CA ALA A 53 17.64 0.10 0.47
C ALA A 53 16.59 1.17 0.83
N HIS A 54 15.59 0.79 1.60
CA HIS A 54 14.52 1.68 2.03
C HIS A 54 14.47 1.73 3.55
N HIS A 55 14.13 2.89 4.08
CA HIS A 55 13.70 3.04 5.46
C HIS A 55 12.17 3.04 5.51
N ILE A 56 11.61 2.39 6.53
CA ILE A 56 10.17 2.27 6.72
C ILE A 56 9.84 2.84 8.11
N ARG A 57 9.22 4.03 8.16
CA ARG A 57 8.95 4.76 9.40
C ARG A 57 7.46 4.80 9.71
N ASN A 58 7.06 4.44 10.92
CA ASN A 58 5.66 4.49 11.32
C ASN A 58 5.19 5.94 11.55
N ALA A 59 4.00 6.31 11.06
CA ALA A 59 3.49 7.68 11.16
C ALA A 59 3.07 8.06 12.59
N ALA A 60 2.57 7.12 13.39
CA ALA A 60 2.13 7.42 14.76
C ALA A 60 3.30 7.65 15.73
N SER A 61 4.39 6.89 15.59
CA SER A 61 5.53 6.95 16.52
C SER A 61 6.74 7.72 15.99
N GLY A 62 6.86 7.89 14.67
CA GLY A 62 8.07 8.41 14.03
C GLY A 62 9.27 7.46 14.09
N LYS A 63 9.08 6.23 14.58
CA LYS A 63 10.12 5.20 14.72
C LYS A 63 10.17 4.27 13.51
N TYR A 64 11.29 3.60 13.31
CA TYR A 64 11.58 2.77 12.14
C TYR A 64 11.29 1.30 12.38
N LEU A 65 10.73 0.63 11.37
CA LEU A 65 10.51 -0.80 11.36
C LEU A 65 11.85 -1.53 11.49
N ALA A 66 11.92 -2.42 12.45
CA ALA A 66 13.07 -3.27 12.73
C ALA A 66 12.61 -4.66 13.16
N PHE A 67 13.57 -5.52 13.48
CA PHE A 67 13.32 -6.83 14.07
C PHE A 67 14.17 -6.98 15.32
N ASN A 68 13.69 -7.81 16.25
CA ASN A 68 14.38 -8.07 17.51
C ASN A 68 15.26 -9.33 17.39
N GLY A 69 16.55 -9.20 17.70
CA GLY A 69 17.51 -10.30 17.74
C GLY A 69 18.26 -10.52 16.42
N GLU A 70 19.05 -11.61 16.38
CA GLU A 70 19.82 -12.01 15.22
C GLU A 70 18.95 -12.76 14.20
N VAL A 71 19.13 -12.47 12.91
CA VAL A 71 18.42 -13.15 11.82
C VAL A 71 19.03 -14.53 11.57
N ARG A 72 18.25 -15.59 11.82
CA ARG A 72 18.67 -16.98 11.64
C ARG A 72 17.49 -17.84 11.17
N ASP A 73 17.75 -18.81 10.32
CA ASP A 73 16.70 -19.70 9.81
C ASP A 73 16.06 -20.53 10.94
N GLY A 74 14.73 -20.67 10.87
CA GLY A 74 13.91 -21.28 11.91
C GLY A 74 13.71 -20.45 13.19
N PHE A 75 14.24 -19.22 13.26
CA PHE A 75 14.01 -18.30 14.38
C PHE A 75 13.10 -17.16 13.93
N GLY A 76 11.88 -17.15 14.46
CA GLY A 76 10.85 -16.16 14.18
C GLY A 76 11.12 -14.83 14.88
N ASN A 77 12.03 -14.02 14.34
CA ASN A 77 12.36 -12.72 14.93
C ASN A 77 11.15 -11.78 14.82
N THR A 78 10.58 -11.40 15.97
CA THR A 78 9.48 -10.43 16.03
C THR A 78 9.89 -9.09 15.44
N LEU A 79 9.00 -8.50 14.65
CA LEU A 79 9.13 -7.11 14.26
C LEU A 79 8.82 -6.15 15.41
N ILE A 80 9.57 -5.05 15.46
CA ILE A 80 9.43 -3.97 16.43
C ILE A 80 9.66 -2.61 15.74
N VAL A 81 9.51 -1.51 16.47
CA VAL A 81 10.05 -0.21 16.07
C VAL A 81 11.23 0.25 16.92
N VAL A 82 12.17 0.95 16.32
CA VAL A 82 13.38 1.53 16.96
C VAL A 82 13.60 2.97 16.50
N ASP A 83 14.43 3.72 17.22
CA ASP A 83 14.67 5.14 16.93
C ASP A 83 15.53 5.35 15.68
N GLU A 84 16.49 4.46 15.42
CA GLU A 84 17.41 4.57 14.30
C GLU A 84 16.87 3.90 13.02
N PRO A 85 17.15 4.45 11.82
CA PRO A 85 16.75 3.82 10.57
C PRO A 85 17.34 2.42 10.39
N VAL A 86 16.54 1.52 9.83
CA VAL A 86 16.94 0.16 9.44
C VAL A 86 16.68 -0.03 7.96
N ASP A 87 17.67 -0.56 7.24
CA ASP A 87 17.61 -0.82 5.81
C ASP A 87 16.75 -2.05 5.49
N TRP A 88 15.84 -1.88 4.52
CA TRP A 88 15.01 -2.95 3.95
C TRP A 88 15.10 -2.97 2.43
N TRP A 89 15.16 -4.16 1.84
CA TRP A 89 15.06 -4.35 0.40
C TRP A 89 13.61 -4.62 0.00
N LEU A 90 13.02 -3.74 -0.81
CA LEU A 90 11.66 -3.90 -1.31
C LEU A 90 11.77 -4.43 -2.74
N VAL A 91 11.48 -5.70 -2.93
CA VAL A 91 11.68 -6.42 -4.20
C VAL A 91 10.36 -6.96 -4.73
N ALA A 92 10.24 -7.12 -6.05
CA ALA A 92 9.06 -7.78 -6.63
C ALA A 92 8.88 -9.18 -6.01
N ALA A 93 7.64 -9.56 -5.71
CA ALA A 93 7.35 -10.87 -5.15
C ALA A 93 7.51 -12.01 -6.16
N GLU A 94 7.49 -11.71 -7.45
CA GLU A 94 7.66 -12.70 -8.52
C GLU A 94 8.87 -12.31 -9.37
N ASP A 95 9.79 -13.25 -9.58
CA ASP A 95 11.01 -13.01 -10.35
C ASP A 95 10.65 -12.72 -11.83
N GLY A 96 11.22 -11.64 -12.37
CA GLY A 96 10.94 -11.20 -13.73
C GLY A 96 9.55 -10.58 -13.94
N ALA A 97 8.78 -10.35 -12.87
CA ALA A 97 7.51 -9.63 -12.98
C ALA A 97 7.73 -8.22 -13.54
N PRO A 98 6.79 -7.74 -14.39
CA PRO A 98 6.83 -6.36 -14.86
C PRO A 98 6.81 -5.40 -13.66
N HIS A 99 7.41 -4.23 -13.84
CA HIS A 99 7.34 -3.16 -12.86
C HIS A 99 5.91 -2.60 -12.81
N ASP A 100 5.06 -3.20 -11.98
CA ASP A 100 3.71 -2.71 -11.67
C ASP A 100 3.72 -2.15 -10.22
N PRO A 101 3.40 -0.87 -10.00
CA PRO A 101 3.32 -0.29 -8.65
C PRO A 101 2.26 -0.96 -7.76
N ASN A 102 1.32 -1.72 -8.32
CA ASN A 102 0.31 -2.47 -7.58
C ASN A 102 0.66 -3.96 -7.42
N ALA A 103 1.79 -4.42 -7.97
CA ALA A 103 2.23 -5.81 -7.78
C ALA A 103 2.66 -6.04 -6.33
N PRO A 104 2.46 -7.26 -5.80
CA PRO A 104 2.97 -7.61 -4.49
C PRO A 104 4.49 -7.57 -4.46
N ILE A 105 5.02 -7.18 -3.31
CA ILE A 105 6.45 -7.15 -3.00
C ILE A 105 6.79 -8.13 -1.89
N ARG A 106 8.09 -8.42 -1.75
CA ARG A 106 8.67 -8.89 -0.50
C ARG A 106 9.45 -7.76 0.16
N ILE A 107 9.33 -7.65 1.48
CA ILE A 107 10.14 -6.76 2.31
C ILE A 107 11.25 -7.64 2.90
N MET A 108 12.46 -7.50 2.37
CA MET A 108 13.59 -8.40 2.58
C MET A 108 14.63 -7.77 3.50
N VAL A 109 15.29 -8.60 4.32
CA VAL A 109 16.51 -8.20 5.02
C VAL A 109 17.64 -8.05 3.97
N PRO A 110 18.37 -6.92 3.92
CA PRO A 110 19.40 -6.71 2.91
C PRO A 110 20.44 -7.82 2.87
N ARG A 111 20.72 -8.33 1.66
CA ARG A 111 21.73 -9.38 1.41
C ARG A 111 21.49 -10.71 2.13
N MET A 112 20.30 -10.94 2.68
CA MET A 112 19.95 -12.20 3.35
C MET A 112 18.65 -12.79 2.77
N PRO A 113 18.49 -14.12 2.76
CA PRO A 113 17.31 -14.78 2.21
C PRO A 113 16.14 -14.79 3.21
N PHE A 114 15.88 -13.67 3.88
CA PHE A 114 14.81 -13.54 4.87
C PHE A 114 13.92 -12.35 4.56
N CYS A 115 12.62 -12.49 4.83
CA CYS A 115 11.63 -11.45 4.58
C CYS A 115 10.53 -11.46 5.64
N LEU A 116 9.70 -10.41 5.59
CA LEU A 116 8.51 -10.31 6.41
C LEU A 116 7.51 -11.41 6.08
N ASP A 117 7.09 -12.16 7.10
CA ASP A 117 6.07 -13.19 7.06
C ASP A 117 4.97 -12.88 8.07
N LEU A 118 3.72 -12.91 7.62
CA LEU A 118 2.57 -12.98 8.52
C LEU A 118 2.44 -14.43 9.00
N THR A 119 2.62 -14.67 10.31
CA THR A 119 2.80 -16.02 10.85
C THR A 119 1.57 -16.92 10.67
N ASP A 120 1.73 -18.19 11.01
CA ASP A 120 0.66 -19.20 10.93
C ASP A 120 0.09 -19.32 9.51
N ASN A 121 0.98 -19.19 8.52
CA ASN A 121 0.65 -19.18 7.10
C ASN A 121 -0.34 -18.05 6.75
N GLY A 122 -0.13 -16.85 7.28
CA GLY A 122 -0.95 -15.68 7.02
C GLY A 122 -2.32 -15.74 7.69
N ASP A 123 -2.38 -16.07 8.98
CA ASP A 123 -3.65 -16.02 9.74
C ASP A 123 -4.16 -14.57 9.82
N PRO A 124 -5.37 -14.26 9.31
CA PRO A 124 -5.92 -12.91 9.32
C PRO A 124 -6.36 -12.41 10.71
N LYS A 125 -6.26 -13.25 11.75
CA LYS A 125 -6.65 -12.88 13.11
C LYS A 125 -5.92 -11.61 13.57
N PRO A 126 -6.63 -10.61 14.11
CA PRO A 126 -5.98 -9.44 14.67
C PRO A 126 -4.97 -9.81 15.77
N GLY A 127 -3.74 -9.34 15.60
CA GLY A 127 -2.62 -9.61 16.50
C GLY A 127 -1.76 -10.81 16.06
N THR A 128 -2.06 -11.46 14.93
CA THR A 128 -1.14 -12.44 14.31
C THR A 128 0.23 -11.80 14.18
N ARG A 129 1.28 -12.52 14.59
CA ARG A 129 2.63 -11.96 14.61
C ARG A 129 3.12 -11.73 13.18
N VAL A 130 3.96 -10.71 13.02
CA VAL A 130 4.77 -10.57 11.82
C VAL A 130 6.22 -10.79 12.24
N GLU A 131 6.90 -11.65 11.49
CA GLU A 131 8.27 -12.07 11.78
C GLU A 131 9.16 -11.87 10.55
N VAL A 132 10.47 -11.83 10.79
CA VAL A 132 11.44 -12.13 9.75
C VAL A 132 11.58 -13.65 9.66
N TRP A 133 11.32 -14.21 8.48
CA TRP A 133 11.37 -15.65 8.22
C TRP A 133 12.09 -15.96 6.91
N GLY A 134 12.56 -17.21 6.74
CA GLY A 134 13.21 -17.66 5.52
C GLY A 134 12.32 -17.47 4.30
N LYS A 135 12.86 -16.86 3.24
CA LYS A 135 12.14 -16.61 1.99
C LYS A 135 11.66 -17.94 1.41
N CYS A 136 10.37 -18.01 1.13
CA CYS A 136 9.72 -19.10 0.39
C CYS A 136 8.60 -18.54 -0.50
N ASP A 137 7.99 -19.40 -1.30
CA ASP A 137 6.92 -19.01 -2.25
C ASP A 137 5.54 -19.09 -1.61
N LEU A 138 5.41 -18.50 -0.42
CA LEU A 138 4.13 -18.35 0.29
C LEU A 138 3.58 -16.94 0.13
N ASP A 139 2.27 -16.84 -0.07
CA ASP A 139 1.57 -15.55 -0.13
C ASP A 139 1.56 -14.80 1.22
N SER A 140 1.84 -15.49 2.33
CA SER A 140 2.03 -14.86 3.65
C SER A 140 3.25 -13.92 3.69
N GLN A 141 4.19 -14.10 2.77
CA GLN A 141 5.41 -13.29 2.64
C GLN A 141 5.29 -12.17 1.59
N LYS A 142 4.11 -12.04 0.97
CA LYS A 142 3.84 -11.06 -0.08
C LYS A 142 3.02 -9.91 0.50
N TRP A 143 3.35 -8.69 0.10
CA TRP A 143 2.77 -7.47 0.65
C TRP A 143 2.40 -6.49 -0.46
N LEU A 144 1.24 -5.86 -0.35
CA LEU A 144 0.78 -4.80 -1.23
C LEU A 144 1.07 -3.45 -0.58
N LEU A 145 1.65 -2.53 -1.36
CA LEU A 145 1.84 -1.14 -0.96
C LEU A 145 0.65 -0.31 -1.46
N GLN A 146 -0.27 0.02 -0.57
CA GLN A 146 -1.38 0.90 -0.89
C GLN A 146 -1.03 2.32 -0.47
N HIS A 147 -0.87 3.23 -1.43
CA HIS A 147 -0.68 4.65 -1.14
C HIS A 147 -1.80 5.18 -0.25
N THR A 148 -1.44 5.76 0.90
CA THR A 148 -2.41 6.56 1.65
C THR A 148 -2.48 7.90 0.97
N HIS A 149 -3.59 8.19 0.31
CA HIS A 149 -3.80 9.50 -0.29
C HIS A 149 -3.59 10.57 0.79
N VAL A 150 -2.56 11.41 0.66
CA VAL A 150 -2.75 12.81 1.04
C VAL A 150 -3.87 13.25 0.12
N ALA A 151 -5.03 13.60 0.67
CA ALA A 151 -6.06 14.23 -0.13
C ALA A 151 -5.37 15.37 -0.89
N GLU A 152 -5.20 15.23 -2.21
CA GLU A 152 -4.90 16.37 -3.04
C GLU A 152 -6.10 17.29 -2.82
N THR A 153 -5.96 18.25 -1.91
CA THR A 153 -6.76 19.46 -2.00
C THR A 153 -6.35 20.00 -3.36
N LYS A 154 -7.16 19.72 -4.40
CA LYS A 154 -7.16 20.52 -5.60
C LYS A 154 -7.45 21.92 -5.07
N LYS A 155 -6.41 22.71 -4.81
CA LYS A 155 -6.52 24.15 -4.66
C LYS A 155 -7.10 24.60 -5.98
N VAL A 156 -8.42 24.73 -6.03
CA VAL A 156 -9.08 25.40 -7.15
C VAL A 156 -8.47 26.80 -7.11
N PRO A 157 -7.69 27.21 -8.13
CA PRO A 157 -7.07 28.53 -8.11
C PRO A 157 -8.17 29.57 -7.93
N TRP A 158 -7.94 30.57 -7.09
CA TRP A 158 -8.95 31.58 -6.74
C TRP A 158 -9.58 32.28 -7.97
N TYR A 159 -8.90 32.27 -9.12
CA TYR A 159 -9.39 32.78 -10.39
C TYR A 159 -10.55 31.95 -11.03
N LYS A 160 -10.78 30.70 -10.60
CA LYS A 160 -11.90 29.86 -11.08
C LYS A 160 -13.18 29.98 -10.23
N ARG A 161 -13.24 30.88 -9.24
CA ARG A 161 -14.49 31.26 -8.57
C ARG A 161 -15.23 32.31 -9.41
N GLY A 162 -15.82 31.87 -10.52
CA GLY A 162 -16.67 32.70 -11.35
C GLY A 162 -18.01 32.97 -10.66
N HIS A 163 -18.19 34.19 -10.15
CA HIS A 163 -19.50 34.77 -9.92
C HIS A 163 -20.20 34.93 -11.28
N HIS A 164 -21.22 34.13 -11.56
CA HIS A 164 -22.12 34.38 -12.68
C HIS A 164 -23.43 34.99 -12.18
N HIS A 165 -23.49 36.32 -12.26
CA HIS A 165 -24.76 37.04 -12.40
C HIS A 165 -25.22 36.95 -13.87
N HIS A 166 -26.47 36.50 -14.06
CA HIS A 166 -27.45 36.85 -15.09
C HIS A 166 -27.00 37.40 -16.46
N HIS A 167 -27.33 36.69 -17.57
CA HIS A 167 -28.41 37.04 -18.53
C HIS A 167 -28.29 36.31 -19.89
N ARG A 168 -29.37 35.59 -20.25
CA ARG A 168 -30.04 35.35 -21.56
C ARG A 168 -29.35 35.84 -22.87
N LYS A 169 -29.20 34.94 -23.87
CA LYS A 169 -29.89 34.91 -25.20
C LYS A 169 -29.35 33.82 -26.15
N GLU A 170 -30.22 33.45 -27.09
CA GLU A 170 -30.24 32.33 -28.06
C GLU A 170 -29.26 32.42 -29.25
N SER A 171 -28.91 31.27 -29.86
CA SER A 171 -28.91 30.96 -31.33
C SER A 171 -28.26 29.57 -31.57
N ARG A 172 -29.00 28.55 -32.05
CA ARG A 172 -29.21 28.05 -33.43
C ARG A 172 -27.98 27.45 -34.17
N GLU A 173 -28.23 26.27 -34.75
CA GLU A 173 -27.62 25.61 -35.94
C GLU A 173 -26.74 24.35 -35.65
N CYS A 174 -27.21 23.10 -35.87
CA CYS A 174 -27.30 22.31 -37.13
C CYS A 174 -25.90 22.02 -37.74
N SER A 175 -25.39 20.84 -38.12
CA SER A 175 -25.82 19.44 -38.31
C SER A 175 -24.57 18.61 -38.68
N ARG A 176 -24.55 17.28 -38.42
CA ARG A 176 -24.25 16.19 -39.39
C ARG A 176 -23.99 14.83 -38.70
N GLU A 177 -24.92 13.90 -38.99
CA GLU A 177 -24.78 12.46 -39.30
C GLU A 177 -24.04 11.53 -38.31
N ARG A 178 -24.69 10.64 -37.55
CA ARG A 178 -25.54 9.47 -37.86
C ARG A 178 -24.78 8.26 -38.45
N SER A 179 -24.48 7.27 -37.61
CA SER A 179 -24.68 5.83 -37.93
C SER A 179 -24.72 5.05 -36.60
N LYS A 180 -25.88 4.52 -36.20
CA LYS A 180 -26.44 3.17 -36.48
C LYS A 180 -26.37 2.32 -35.21
N GLU A 181 -27.40 2.39 -34.37
CA GLU A 181 -27.83 1.22 -33.61
C GLU A 181 -29.28 1.40 -33.13
N ARG A 182 -30.23 1.06 -34.01
CA ARG A 182 -31.63 0.86 -33.60
C ARG A 182 -32.26 -0.20 -34.48
N SER A 183 -32.11 -1.46 -34.08
CA SER A 183 -33.14 -2.46 -34.28
C SER A 183 -32.84 -3.66 -33.39
N ARG A 184 -33.60 -3.79 -32.30
CA ARG A 184 -34.45 -4.96 -32.06
C ARG A 184 -35.29 -4.77 -30.80
N GLU A 185 -36.58 -4.98 -31.03
CA GLU A 185 -37.53 -5.61 -30.11
C GLU A 185 -37.91 -4.83 -28.85
N ARG A 186 -39.05 -4.14 -28.97
CA ARG A 186 -40.14 -4.26 -28.00
C ARG A 186 -41.45 -3.97 -28.72
N ASN A 187 -42.21 -5.03 -29.00
CA ASN A 187 -43.65 -4.96 -29.20
C ASN A 187 -44.28 -6.11 -28.41
N PRO A 188 -45.24 -5.82 -27.54
CA PRO A 188 -46.35 -6.74 -27.33
C PRO A 188 -47.70 -6.04 -27.56
N ARG A 189 -48.51 -6.69 -28.41
CA ARG A 189 -49.98 -6.89 -28.35
C ARG A 189 -50.83 -5.61 -28.39
N GLU A 190 -51.87 -5.53 -29.22
CA GLU A 190 -53.01 -6.44 -29.42
C GLU A 190 -53.50 -6.44 -30.87
#